data_AF-A0AAU0LBR2-F1
#
_entry.id   AF-A0AAU0LBR2-F1
#
_cell.length_a   1.000
_cell.length_b   1.000
_cell.length_c   1.000
_cell.angle_alpha   90.00
_cell.angle_beta   90.00
_cell.angle_gamma   90.00
#
_symmetry.space_group_name_H-M   'P 1'
#
loop_
_entity.id
_entity.type
_entity.pdbx_description
1 polymer ?
#
loop_
_entity_poly.entity_id
_entity_poly.type
_entity_poly.pdbx_seq_one_letter_code
_entity_poly.pdbx_strand_id
1 'polypeptide(L)'
;MTTKASTGLRNHMLATGSLKAALDGGFLELYGCPEISIPATADAALDPVVHKLLARIYSDGTSAGLTLSTTAADGFIEKLDSQTWTGTVIESGTVRFFRFVGASDAGGLSITLPRLQGTVARAGADLNITSVDLAVGAPQAVNFFSIALPAF
;
A
#
# COMPACT_ATOMS: atom_id res chain seq x y z
N MET A 1 10.61 -10.00 4.95
CA MET A 1 9.53 -8.99 4.87
C MET A 1 10.13 -7.69 5.36
N THR A 2 10.23 -6.68 4.51
CA THR A 2 10.71 -5.35 4.92
C THR A 2 10.04 -4.33 4.02
N THR A 3 8.88 -3.88 4.49
CA THR A 3 8.20 -2.74 3.89
C THR A 3 9.12 -1.52 3.96
N LYS A 4 9.10 -0.71 2.90
CA LYS A 4 9.93 0.48 2.75
C LYS A 4 9.08 1.70 3.13
N ALA A 5 9.40 2.31 4.27
CA ALA A 5 8.80 3.57 4.69
C ALA A 5 9.49 4.75 3.98
N SER A 6 8.70 5.72 3.48
CA SER A 6 9.23 6.96 2.92
C SER A 6 9.97 7.79 3.97
N THR A 7 10.78 8.73 3.52
CA THR A 7 11.40 9.73 4.40
C THR A 7 10.34 10.54 5.13
N GLY A 8 9.24 10.90 4.45
CA GLY A 8 8.11 11.60 5.07
C GLY A 8 7.43 10.79 6.17
N LEU A 9 7.18 9.50 5.93
CA LEU A 9 6.55 8.63 6.92
C LEU A 9 7.44 8.45 8.16
N ARG A 10 8.73 8.20 7.97
CA ARG A 10 9.69 8.06 9.07
C ARG A 10 9.78 9.34 9.90
N ASN A 11 9.85 10.51 9.26
CA ASN A 11 9.89 11.79 9.97
C ASN A 11 8.60 12.05 10.75
N HIS A 12 7.44 11.75 10.17
CA HIS A 12 6.16 11.87 10.88
C HIS A 12 6.14 10.99 12.13
N MET A 13 6.58 9.73 12.02
CA MET A 13 6.64 8.80 13.14
C MET A 13 7.58 9.24 14.26
N LEU A 14 8.66 9.95 13.92
CA LEU A 14 9.66 10.39 14.89
C LEU A 14 9.31 11.71 15.58
N ALA A 15 8.58 12.60 14.91
CA ALA A 15 8.42 13.99 15.37
C ALA A 15 6.98 14.50 15.43
N THR A 16 6.00 13.78 14.87
CA THR A 16 4.64 14.32 14.68
C THR A 16 3.55 13.43 15.26
N GLY A 17 3.57 12.13 14.96
CA GLY A 17 2.46 11.25 15.29
C GLY A 17 2.76 9.79 15.02
N SER A 18 1.73 8.95 15.04
CA SER A 18 1.88 7.51 14.79
C SER A 18 1.86 7.20 13.29
N LEU A 19 2.34 6.00 12.92
CA LEU A 19 2.19 5.47 11.56
C LEU A 19 0.72 5.44 11.12
N LYS A 20 -0.19 5.09 12.04
CA LYS A 20 -1.63 5.12 11.78
C LYS A 20 -2.09 6.51 11.39
N ALA A 21 -1.74 7.53 12.17
CA ALA A 21 -2.14 8.91 11.88
C ALA A 21 -1.59 9.40 10.53
N ALA A 22 -0.39 8.98 10.16
CA ALA A 22 0.24 9.36 8.89
C ALA A 22 -0.46 8.78 7.65
N LEU A 23 -1.03 7.58 7.75
CA LEU A 23 -1.64 6.83 6.64
C LEU A 23 -3.18 6.87 6.65
N ASP A 24 -3.79 7.44 7.69
CA ASP A 24 -5.24 7.46 7.88
C ASP A 24 -5.95 8.17 6.71
N GLY A 25 -7.01 7.56 6.19
CA GLY A 25 -7.75 8.10 5.06
C GLY A 25 -7.04 7.94 3.71
N GLY A 26 -5.89 7.25 3.66
CA GLY A 26 -5.16 6.97 2.44
C GLY A 26 -5.73 5.81 1.62
N PHE A 27 -4.96 5.36 0.63
CA PHE A 27 -5.33 4.27 -0.27
C PHE A 27 -4.18 3.29 -0.45
N LEU A 28 -4.50 2.04 -0.77
CA LEU A 28 -3.53 1.03 -1.15
C LEU A 28 -3.57 0.85 -2.67
N GLU A 29 -2.49 1.21 -3.34
CA GLU A 29 -2.37 1.19 -4.79
C GLU A 29 -1.51 0.01 -5.21
N LEU A 30 -2.05 -0.82 -6.11
CA LEU A 30 -1.43 -2.03 -6.60
C LEU A 30 -0.83 -1.78 -7.99
N TYR A 31 0.46 -2.06 -8.14
CA TYR A 31 1.19 -1.77 -9.37
C TYR A 31 1.77 -3.02 -10.02
N GLY A 32 1.67 -3.07 -11.35
CA GLY A 32 2.39 -3.99 -12.20
C GLY A 32 3.63 -3.33 -12.80
N CYS A 33 4.74 -4.07 -12.85
CA CYS A 33 5.98 -3.69 -13.50
C CYS A 33 6.89 -4.93 -13.69
N PRO A 34 8.01 -4.82 -14.42
CA PRO A 34 9.11 -5.78 -14.27
C PRO A 34 9.68 -5.76 -12.84
N GLU A 35 10.11 -6.90 -12.31
CA GLU A 35 10.59 -7.01 -10.92
C GLU A 35 11.80 -6.09 -10.63
N ILE A 36 12.73 -5.99 -11.59
CA ILE A 36 13.89 -5.08 -11.50
C ILE A 36 13.50 -3.60 -11.45
N SER A 37 12.27 -3.27 -11.86
CA SER A 37 11.73 -1.92 -11.89
C SER A 37 10.89 -1.58 -10.66
N ILE A 38 10.81 -2.46 -9.64
CA ILE A 38 10.18 -2.06 -8.37
C ILE A 38 10.99 -0.89 -7.78
N PRO A 39 10.37 0.25 -7.43
CA PRO A 39 11.11 1.40 -6.95
C PRO A 39 11.96 1.06 -5.72
N ALA A 40 13.22 1.50 -5.71
CA ALA A 40 14.16 1.19 -4.63
C ALA A 40 13.74 1.80 -3.28
N THR A 41 13.00 2.90 -3.29
CA THR A 41 12.46 3.57 -2.11
C THR A 41 11.00 3.99 -2.34
N ALA A 42 10.27 4.22 -1.26
CA ALA A 42 8.92 4.80 -1.35
C ALA A 42 8.93 6.29 -1.73
N ASP A 43 10.07 6.97 -1.61
CA ASP A 43 10.24 8.38 -2.02
C ASP A 43 10.26 8.53 -3.55
N ALA A 44 10.74 7.50 -4.26
CA ALA A 44 10.97 7.53 -5.70
C ALA A 44 9.68 7.79 -6.49
N ALA A 45 9.81 8.57 -7.56
CA ALA A 45 8.74 8.79 -8.52
C ALA A 45 8.32 7.49 -9.20
N LEU A 46 7.02 7.35 -9.47
CA LEU A 46 6.50 6.34 -10.38
C LEU A 46 6.58 6.88 -11.80
N ASP A 47 7.14 6.07 -12.69
CA ASP A 47 7.02 6.23 -14.14
C ASP A 47 5.73 5.51 -14.62
N PRO A 48 4.70 6.20 -15.12
CA PRO A 48 3.44 5.59 -15.58
C PRO A 48 3.58 4.66 -16.79
N VAL A 49 4.69 4.73 -17.52
CA VAL A 49 4.98 3.80 -18.61
C VAL A 49 5.42 2.44 -18.05
N VAL A 50 6.19 2.45 -16.96
CA VAL A 50 6.79 1.26 -16.35
C VAL A 50 5.94 0.69 -15.21
N HIS A 51 5.34 1.55 -14.38
CA HIS A 51 4.58 1.21 -13.19
C HIS A 51 3.09 1.42 -13.48
N LYS A 52 2.43 0.37 -13.94
CA LYS A 52 1.00 0.39 -14.26
C LYS A 52 0.18 0.28 -12.99
N LEU A 53 -0.68 1.26 -12.73
CA LEU A 53 -1.66 1.16 -11.65
C LEU A 53 -2.73 0.15 -12.07
N LEU A 54 -2.75 -1.01 -11.43
CA LEU A 54 -3.70 -2.07 -11.75
C LEU A 54 -4.98 -1.92 -10.94
N ALA A 55 -4.90 -1.53 -9.67
CA ALA A 55 -6.05 -1.29 -8.82
C ALA A 55 -5.73 -0.29 -7.70
N ARG A 56 -6.73 0.51 -7.32
CA ARG A 56 -6.73 1.30 -6.08
C ARG A 56 -7.74 0.67 -5.13
N ILE A 57 -7.28 0.27 -3.96
CA ILE A 57 -8.09 -0.32 -2.89
C ILE A 57 -8.58 0.77 -1.96
N TYR A 58 -9.85 0.69 -1.60
CA TYR A 58 -10.59 1.64 -0.76
C TYR A 58 -11.57 0.89 0.14
N SER A 59 -12.19 1.62 1.07
CA SER A 59 -13.11 1.02 2.05
C SER A 59 -14.53 0.90 1.51
N ASP A 60 -15.18 -0.21 1.86
CA ASP A 60 -16.64 -0.43 1.85
C ASP A 60 -17.32 -0.14 0.51
N GLY A 61 -16.63 -0.35 -0.60
CA GLY A 61 -17.20 -0.18 -1.94
C GLY A 61 -17.48 1.29 -2.35
N THR A 62 -17.09 2.27 -1.52
CA THR A 62 -17.51 3.68 -1.67
C THR A 62 -16.38 4.64 -2.02
N SER A 63 -15.22 4.12 -2.45
CA SER A 63 -13.99 4.91 -2.66
C SER A 63 -13.56 5.72 -1.42
N ALA A 64 -13.98 5.31 -0.22
CA ALA A 64 -13.59 5.91 1.04
C ALA A 64 -12.14 5.54 1.42
N GLY A 65 -11.48 6.43 2.16
CA GLY A 65 -10.12 6.21 2.63
C GLY A 65 -10.01 5.01 3.58
N LEU A 66 -8.85 4.37 3.55
CA LEU A 66 -8.52 3.21 4.37
C LEU A 66 -8.13 3.62 5.79
N THR A 67 -8.42 2.76 6.75
CA THR A 67 -8.14 2.99 8.17
C THR A 67 -7.53 1.75 8.80
N LEU A 68 -6.44 1.95 9.55
CA LEU A 68 -5.84 0.90 10.37
C LEU A 68 -6.59 0.76 11.70
N SER A 69 -6.44 -0.39 12.36
CA SER A 69 -7.06 -0.71 13.65
C SER A 69 -6.87 0.39 14.69
N THR A 70 -7.78 0.48 15.66
CA THR A 70 -7.70 1.47 16.73
C THR A 70 -6.56 1.19 17.71
N THR A 71 -6.07 -0.04 17.75
CA THR A 71 -4.98 -0.48 18.63
C THR A 71 -3.92 -1.26 17.87
N ALA A 72 -2.65 -1.01 18.19
CA ALA A 72 -1.53 -1.87 17.80
C ALA A 72 -1.27 -2.91 18.90
N ALA A 73 -0.77 -4.09 18.53
CA ALA A 73 -0.37 -5.16 19.45
C ALA A 73 0.91 -5.83 18.93
N ASP A 74 1.80 -6.26 19.85
CA ASP A 74 3.01 -7.02 19.52
C ASP A 74 3.89 -6.43 18.40
N GLY A 75 3.93 -5.10 18.29
CA GLY A 75 4.75 -4.39 17.29
C GLY A 75 4.14 -4.30 15.89
N PHE A 76 2.90 -4.74 15.70
CA PHE A 76 2.16 -4.60 14.44
C PHE A 76 0.78 -3.95 14.62
N ILE A 77 0.24 -3.47 13.50
CA ILE A 77 -1.11 -2.92 13.41
C ILE A 77 -1.77 -3.44 12.13
N GLU A 78 -3.03 -3.82 12.22
CA GLU A 78 -3.79 -4.43 11.13
C GLU A 78 -4.76 -3.44 10.48
N LYS A 79 -5.35 -3.81 9.34
CA LYS A 79 -6.52 -3.11 8.81
C LYS A 79 -7.64 -3.09 9.86
N LEU A 80 -8.50 -2.07 9.83
CA LEU A 80 -9.68 -2.06 10.69
C LEU A 80 -10.66 -3.18 10.29
N ASP A 81 -11.02 -4.06 11.22
CA ASP A 81 -11.84 -5.26 10.94
C ASP A 81 -13.22 -4.96 10.39
N SER A 82 -13.81 -3.81 10.76
CA SER A 82 -15.11 -3.40 10.25
C SER A 82 -15.08 -2.87 8.82
N GLN A 83 -13.88 -2.64 8.24
CA GLN A 83 -13.73 -2.15 6.88
C GLN A 83 -13.53 -3.30 5.90
N THR A 84 -14.27 -3.24 4.80
CA THR A 84 -14.03 -4.10 3.64
C THR A 84 -13.10 -3.40 2.67
N TRP A 85 -11.84 -3.84 2.59
CA TRP A 85 -10.87 -3.28 1.67
C TRP A 85 -10.98 -3.95 0.30
N THR A 86 -11.49 -3.21 -0.67
CA THR A 86 -11.70 -3.70 -2.04
C THR A 86 -11.45 -2.60 -3.08
N GLY A 87 -11.18 -3.01 -4.31
CA GLY A 87 -11.08 -2.11 -5.45
C GLY A 87 -11.40 -2.84 -6.74
N THR A 88 -11.76 -2.09 -7.78
CA THR A 88 -11.92 -2.65 -9.13
C THR A 88 -10.62 -2.52 -9.87
N VAL A 89 -10.18 -3.60 -10.52
CA VAL A 89 -8.99 -3.58 -11.38
C VAL A 89 -9.27 -2.71 -12.60
N ILE A 90 -8.45 -1.69 -12.81
CA ILE A 90 -8.59 -0.71 -13.91
C ILE A 90 -7.73 -1.07 -15.12
N GLU A 91 -6.72 -1.92 -14.95
CA GLU A 91 -5.84 -2.40 -16.01
C GLU A 91 -5.41 -3.83 -15.70
N SER A 92 -5.42 -4.70 -16.72
CA SER A 92 -4.97 -6.09 -16.57
C SER A 92 -3.44 -6.15 -16.49
N GLY A 93 -2.91 -7.01 -15.63
CA GLY A 93 -1.47 -7.20 -15.51
C GLY A 93 -1.09 -8.02 -14.30
N THR A 94 0.20 -8.32 -14.16
CA THR A 94 0.71 -8.99 -12.98
C THR A 94 1.18 -7.97 -11.95
N VAL A 95 0.51 -7.90 -10.79
CA VAL A 95 0.92 -7.04 -9.69
C VAL A 95 2.26 -7.51 -9.11
N ARG A 96 3.12 -6.55 -8.76
CA ARG A 96 4.46 -6.80 -8.18
C ARG A 96 4.69 -6.08 -6.86
N PHE A 97 4.12 -4.90 -6.69
CA PHE A 97 4.30 -4.12 -5.48
C PHE A 97 3.05 -3.30 -5.19
N PHE A 98 2.95 -2.83 -3.95
CA PHE A 98 1.92 -1.89 -3.52
C PHE A 98 2.57 -0.62 -2.96
N ARG A 99 1.81 0.48 -2.98
CA ARG A 99 2.05 1.64 -2.11
C ARG A 99 0.80 1.98 -1.31
N PHE A 100 0.95 2.12 0.00
CA PHE A 100 -0.02 2.81 0.84
C PHE A 100 0.35 4.29 0.80
N VAL A 101 -0.54 5.11 0.25
CA VAL A 101 -0.34 6.54 0.03
C VAL A 101 -1.44 7.36 0.68
N GLY A 102 -1.16 8.62 1.01
CA GLY A 102 -2.20 9.58 1.41
C GLY A 102 -3.15 9.92 0.25
N ALA A 103 -4.33 10.44 0.56
CA ALA A 103 -5.39 10.67 -0.42
C ALA A 103 -5.03 11.61 -1.59
N SER A 104 -4.08 12.53 -1.38
CA SER A 104 -3.64 13.52 -2.38
C SER A 104 -2.35 13.15 -3.11
N ASP A 105 -1.83 11.94 -2.91
CA ASP A 105 -0.59 11.50 -3.53
C ASP A 105 -0.75 11.26 -5.04
N ALA A 106 0.09 11.93 -5.84
CA ALA A 106 0.10 11.83 -7.30
C ALA A 106 1.23 10.94 -7.85
N GLY A 107 1.98 10.24 -6.99
CA GLY A 107 3.02 9.29 -7.40
C GLY A 107 4.38 9.91 -7.78
N GLY A 108 4.53 11.24 -7.71
CA GLY A 108 5.79 11.93 -8.00
C GLY A 108 6.90 11.67 -6.96
N LEU A 109 8.13 12.13 -7.24
CA LEU A 109 9.22 12.10 -6.28
C LEU A 109 8.82 12.93 -5.06
N SER A 110 8.90 12.35 -3.85
CA SER A 110 8.60 13.10 -2.63
C SER A 110 9.36 12.54 -1.44
N ILE A 111 9.92 13.44 -0.63
CA ILE A 111 10.53 13.14 0.67
C ILE A 111 9.64 13.56 1.85
N THR A 112 8.49 14.17 1.58
CA THR A 112 7.57 14.72 2.60
C THR A 112 6.29 13.92 2.73
N LEU A 113 5.82 13.28 1.66
CA LEU A 113 4.59 12.51 1.69
C LEU A 113 4.78 11.18 2.45
N PRO A 114 3.84 10.81 3.34
CA PRO A 114 3.87 9.53 4.02
C PRO A 114 3.48 8.43 3.01
N ARG A 115 4.41 7.50 2.77
CA ARG A 115 4.18 6.34 1.92
C ARG A 115 4.79 5.10 2.55
N LEU A 116 4.09 3.98 2.41
CA LEU A 116 4.62 2.67 2.72
C LEU A 116 4.60 1.82 1.46
N GLN A 117 5.72 1.20 1.11
CA GLN A 117 5.83 0.35 -0.08
C GLN A 117 6.18 -1.08 0.32
N GLY A 118 5.58 -2.06 -0.34
CA GLY A 118 5.92 -3.47 -0.16
C GLY A 118 5.72 -4.28 -1.43
N THR A 119 6.28 -5.47 -1.46
CA THR A 119 6.13 -6.44 -2.54
C THR A 119 4.78 -7.15 -2.48
N VAL A 120 4.30 -7.64 -3.62
CA VAL A 120 3.06 -8.42 -3.72
C VAL A 120 3.36 -9.77 -4.37
N ALA A 121 2.90 -10.84 -3.74
CA ALA A 121 2.99 -12.20 -4.29
C ALA A 121 1.80 -13.05 -3.84
N ARG A 122 1.76 -14.33 -4.26
CA ARG A 122 0.80 -15.30 -3.72
C ARG A 122 1.14 -15.72 -2.29
N ALA A 123 2.43 -15.76 -1.97
CA ALA A 123 2.96 -16.10 -0.66
C ALA A 123 4.36 -15.50 -0.49
N GLY A 124 4.76 -15.26 0.77
CA GLY A 124 6.12 -14.83 1.13
C GLY A 124 6.46 -13.37 0.82
N ALA A 125 5.50 -12.58 0.31
CA ALA A 125 5.67 -11.14 0.10
C ALA A 125 5.09 -10.32 1.26
N ASP A 126 5.32 -9.00 1.21
CA ASP A 126 4.80 -8.05 2.21
C ASP A 126 3.26 -7.96 2.15
N LEU A 127 2.66 -8.11 0.97
CA LEU A 127 1.22 -8.32 0.77
C LEU A 127 1.00 -9.62 -0.03
N ASN A 128 0.19 -10.52 0.51
CA ASN A 128 -0.17 -11.76 -0.15
C ASN A 128 -1.62 -11.70 -0.65
N ILE A 129 -1.83 -12.04 -1.93
CA ILE A 129 -3.15 -12.11 -2.56
C ILE A 129 -3.33 -13.42 -3.33
N THR A 130 -4.57 -13.85 -3.51
CA THR A 130 -4.89 -15.15 -4.11
C THR A 130 -4.36 -15.33 -5.54
N SER A 131 -4.42 -14.27 -6.35
CA SER A 131 -3.87 -14.22 -7.70
C SER A 131 -3.09 -12.92 -7.88
N VAL A 132 -1.87 -13.02 -8.42
CA VAL A 132 -1.09 -11.85 -8.83
C VAL A 132 -1.43 -11.37 -10.24
N ASP A 133 -2.10 -12.20 -11.03
CA ASP A 133 -2.59 -11.82 -12.35
C ASP A 133 -3.99 -11.22 -12.18
N LEU A 134 -4.07 -9.91 -12.38
CA LEU A 134 -5.27 -9.12 -12.23
C LEU A 134 -5.91 -8.90 -13.61
N ALA A 135 -7.22 -9.04 -13.67
CA ALA A 135 -8.00 -8.82 -14.88
C ALA A 135 -8.87 -7.58 -14.72
N VAL A 136 -8.86 -6.69 -15.70
CA VAL A 136 -9.66 -5.46 -15.72
C VAL A 136 -11.15 -5.77 -15.46
N GLY A 137 -11.78 -4.92 -14.64
CA GLY A 137 -13.18 -5.06 -14.23
C GLY A 137 -13.41 -6.08 -13.10
N ALA A 138 -12.45 -6.95 -12.79
CA ALA A 138 -12.57 -7.86 -11.65
C ALA A 138 -12.39 -7.11 -10.32
N PRO A 139 -13.10 -7.52 -9.25
CA PRO A 139 -12.83 -7.01 -7.92
C PRO A 139 -11.53 -7.60 -7.37
N GLN A 140 -10.72 -6.77 -6.74
CA GLN A 140 -9.54 -7.15 -5.98
C GLN A 140 -9.76 -6.79 -4.51
N ALA A 141 -9.87 -7.82 -3.66
CA ALA A 141 -10.01 -7.66 -2.21
C ALA A 141 -8.66 -7.78 -1.49
N VAL A 142 -8.55 -7.10 -0.36
CA VAL A 142 -7.42 -7.25 0.58
C VAL A 142 -8.01 -7.69 1.93
N ASN A 143 -8.11 -9.01 2.10
CA ASN A 143 -8.75 -9.60 3.28
C ASN A 143 -7.88 -9.45 4.54
N PHE A 144 -6.56 -9.47 4.37
CA PHE A 144 -5.60 -9.33 5.45
C PHE A 144 -4.54 -8.31 5.04
N PHE A 145 -4.27 -7.38 5.95
CA PHE A 145 -3.21 -6.42 5.80
C PHE A 145 -2.75 -6.02 7.19
N SER A 146 -1.44 -6.11 7.41
CA SER A 146 -0.81 -5.69 8.65
C SER A 146 0.52 -5.03 8.35
N ILE A 147 0.89 -4.11 9.22
CA ILE A 147 2.18 -3.42 9.18
C ILE A 147 2.87 -3.69 10.49
N ALA A 148 3.99 -4.40 10.41
CA ALA A 148 4.89 -4.59 11.54
C ALA A 148 6.03 -3.57 11.45
N LEU A 149 6.42 -3.00 12.59
CA LEU A 149 7.68 -2.29 12.69
C LEU A 149 8.81 -3.30 12.94
N PRO A 150 10.04 -3.00 12.49
CA PRO A 150 11.17 -3.89 12.69
C PRO A 150 11.35 -4.27 14.18
N ALA A 151 11.40 -5.56 14.44
CA ALA A 151 11.87 -6.15 15.70
C ALA A 151 13.32 -6.64 15.51
N PHE A 152 14.01 -6.93 16.62
CA PHE A 152 15.40 -7.37 16.66
C PHE A 152 15.63 -8.72 15.97
#